data_AF-A0A2R5L1M8-F1
#
_entry.id   AF-A0A2R5L1M8-F1
#
_cell.length_a   1.000
_cell.length_b   1.000
_cell.length_c   1.000
_cell.angle_alpha   90.00
_cell.angle_beta   90.00
_cell.angle_gamma   90.00
#
_symmetry.space_group_name_H-M   'P 1'
#
loop_
_entity.id
_entity.type
_entity.pdbx_description
1 polymer ?
#
loop_
_entity_poly.entity_id
_entity_poly.type
_entity_poly.pdbx_seq_one_letter_code
_entity_poly.pdbx_strand_id
1 'polypeptide(L)'
;NILFIYFMNIKYCEKFLGGKMREIINALKDEVATNLTLIISVKELEDLKIEILGKKGKLTDIMKGMRNLSKEERPVIGQLANEVRDFITNEIDAKMIELKGIEKLKRMSDEIIDITLPGRGTGTGRLHPITETMDFLKDIFIEMGFDVAAGPELETTFNNFDALNIPETHSSRDLQDTFYIDNKTVLRTHTSPVQIRYMQDKTA
;
A
#
# COMPACT_ATOMS: atom_id res chain seq x y z
N ASN A 1 -69.12 37.69 28.42
CA ASN A 1 -68.36 38.28 27.29
C ASN A 1 -66.89 38.60 27.59
N ILE A 2 -66.48 38.84 28.84
CA ILE A 2 -65.05 39.06 29.20
C ILE A 2 -64.18 37.80 29.05
N LEU A 3 -64.73 36.61 29.36
CA LEU A 3 -64.02 35.33 29.17
C LEU A 3 -63.67 35.06 27.69
N PHE A 4 -64.50 35.51 26.75
CA PHE A 4 -64.32 35.25 25.32
C PHE A 4 -63.20 36.11 24.72
N ILE A 5 -63.08 37.36 25.17
CA ILE A 5 -62.01 38.29 24.78
C ILE A 5 -60.66 37.81 25.32
N TYR A 6 -60.62 37.32 26.56
CA TYR A 6 -59.41 36.75 27.16
C TYR A 6 -58.97 35.46 26.44
N PHE A 7 -59.92 34.57 26.10
CA PHE A 7 -59.64 33.37 25.31
C PHE A 7 -59.17 33.68 23.89
N MET A 8 -59.76 34.69 23.23
CA MET A 8 -59.31 35.15 21.92
C MET A 8 -57.91 35.77 21.96
N ASN A 9 -57.59 36.58 22.97
CA ASN A 9 -56.26 37.16 23.14
C ASN A 9 -55.19 36.10 23.44
N ILE A 10 -55.50 35.08 24.24
CA ILE A 10 -54.59 33.95 24.50
C ILE A 10 -54.33 33.17 23.20
N LYS A 11 -55.39 32.81 22.46
CA LYS A 11 -55.24 32.12 21.17
C LYS A 11 -54.49 32.95 20.12
N TYR A 12 -54.69 34.28 20.09
CA TYR A 12 -53.94 35.17 19.20
C TYR A 12 -52.47 35.28 19.59
N CYS A 13 -52.18 35.33 20.89
CA CYS A 13 -50.82 35.40 21.41
C CYS A 13 -50.04 34.10 21.13
N GLU A 14 -50.69 32.94 21.27
CA GLU A 14 -50.13 31.64 20.88
C GLU A 14 -49.82 31.60 19.38
N LYS A 15 -50.76 32.01 18.52
CA LYS A 15 -50.56 32.11 17.07
C LYS A 15 -49.41 33.04 16.66
N PHE A 16 -49.25 34.15 17.39
CA PHE A 16 -48.16 35.11 17.19
C PHE A 16 -46.80 34.55 17.60
N LEU A 17 -46.74 33.80 18.71
CA LEU A 17 -45.55 33.08 19.17
C LEU A 17 -45.13 31.98 18.18
N GLY A 18 -46.09 31.24 17.61
CA GLY A 18 -45.83 30.24 16.56
C GLY A 18 -45.26 30.84 15.28
N GLY A 19 -45.78 31.98 14.81
CA GLY A 19 -45.26 32.70 13.64
C GLY A 19 -43.83 33.21 13.83
N LYS A 20 -43.54 33.83 14.97
CA LYS A 20 -42.21 34.37 15.28
C LYS A 20 -41.14 33.29 15.42
N MET A 21 -41.51 32.10 15.90
CA MET A 21 -40.58 30.97 16.01
C MET A 21 -40.26 30.35 14.63
N ARG A 22 -41.16 30.40 13.65
CA ARG A 22 -40.88 29.99 12.27
C ARG A 22 -39.87 30.90 11.59
N GLU A 23 -40.00 32.21 11.78
CA GLU A 23 -39.05 33.20 11.23
C GLU A 23 -37.64 32.98 11.79
N ILE A 24 -37.52 32.72 13.09
CA ILE A 24 -36.23 32.46 13.73
C ILE A 24 -35.58 31.18 13.17
N ILE A 25 -36.35 30.11 12.94
CA ILE A 25 -35.82 28.86 12.40
C ILE A 25 -35.35 29.04 10.95
N ASN A 26 -36.12 29.77 10.14
CA ASN A 26 -35.73 30.06 8.75
C ASN A 26 -34.51 30.99 8.67
N ALA A 27 -34.47 32.04 9.51
CA ALA A 27 -33.31 32.93 9.59
C ALA A 27 -32.03 32.17 10.01
N LEU A 28 -32.16 31.21 10.92
CA LEU A 28 -31.05 30.35 11.33
C LEU A 28 -30.59 29.45 10.18
N LYS A 29 -31.52 28.88 9.39
CA LYS A 29 -31.18 28.10 8.19
C LYS A 29 -30.37 28.92 7.18
N ASP A 30 -30.77 30.17 6.93
CA ASP A 30 -30.08 31.07 5.99
C ASP A 30 -28.70 31.49 6.53
N GLU A 31 -28.58 31.75 7.83
CA GLU A 31 -27.29 32.03 8.49
C GLU A 31 -26.32 30.84 8.34
N VAL A 32 -26.81 29.61 8.56
CA VAL A 32 -26.00 28.39 8.37
C VAL A 32 -25.56 28.25 6.92
N ALA A 33 -26.49 28.41 5.97
CA ALA A 33 -26.19 28.28 4.55
C ALA A 33 -25.12 29.29 4.10
N THR A 34 -25.18 30.52 4.63
CA THR A 34 -24.18 31.56 4.34
C THR A 34 -22.82 31.21 4.95
N ASN A 35 -22.78 30.81 6.23
CA ASN A 35 -21.54 30.43 6.90
C ASN A 35 -20.87 29.21 6.27
N LEU A 36 -21.65 28.22 5.80
CA LEU A 36 -21.12 27.04 5.11
C LEU A 36 -20.38 27.38 3.81
N THR A 37 -20.73 28.48 3.14
CA THR A 37 -19.99 28.93 1.95
C THR A 37 -18.65 29.58 2.27
N LEU A 38 -18.50 30.15 3.48
CA LEU A 38 -17.30 30.85 3.92
C LEU A 38 -16.28 29.93 4.58
N ILE A 39 -16.71 28.77 5.08
CA ILE A 39 -15.85 27.84 5.82
C ILE A 39 -14.94 27.07 4.86
N ILE A 40 -13.64 27.11 5.17
CA ILE A 40 -12.57 26.52 4.35
C ILE A 40 -11.79 25.45 5.12
N SER A 41 -11.98 25.37 6.45
CA SER A 41 -11.29 24.43 7.33
C SER A 41 -12.24 23.42 7.98
N VAL A 42 -11.78 22.18 8.13
CA VAL A 42 -12.50 21.13 8.87
C VAL A 42 -12.77 21.56 10.33
N LYS A 43 -11.84 22.30 10.93
CA LYS A 43 -11.97 22.80 12.30
C LYS A 43 -13.09 23.84 12.42
N GLU A 44 -13.15 24.77 11.47
CA GLU A 44 -14.21 25.79 11.41
C GLU A 44 -15.59 25.15 11.20
N LEU A 45 -15.66 24.06 10.42
CA LEU A 45 -16.90 23.31 10.22
C LEU A 45 -17.34 22.57 11.49
N GLU A 46 -16.42 22.01 12.26
CA GLU A 46 -16.71 21.39 13.56
C GLU A 46 -17.16 22.41 14.60
N ASP A 47 -16.53 23.58 14.64
CA ASP A 47 -16.93 24.68 15.51
C ASP A 47 -18.37 25.15 15.18
N LEU A 48 -18.70 25.31 13.89
CA LEU A 48 -20.06 25.63 13.43
C LEU A 48 -21.07 24.53 13.83
N LYS A 49 -20.70 23.25 13.67
CA LYS A 49 -21.54 22.11 14.07
C LYS A 49 -21.85 22.14 15.56
N ILE A 50 -20.87 22.46 16.41
CA ILE A 50 -21.05 22.56 17.86
C ILE A 50 -21.92 23.77 18.22
N GLU A 51 -21.71 24.92 17.60
CA GLU A 51 -22.49 26.15 17.86
C GLU A 51 -23.98 25.96 17.53
N ILE A 52 -24.30 25.18 16.50
CA ILE A 52 -25.67 25.07 15.98
C ILE A 52 -26.39 23.83 16.53
N LEU A 53 -25.74 22.66 16.49
CA LEU A 53 -26.32 21.35 16.85
C LEU A 53 -25.87 20.84 18.23
N GLY A 54 -24.98 21.53 18.93
CA GLY A 54 -24.47 21.10 20.23
C GLY A 54 -25.52 21.13 21.36
N LYS A 55 -25.16 20.60 22.54
CA LYS A 55 -26.07 20.53 23.72
C LYS A 55 -26.56 21.91 24.23
N LYS A 56 -25.82 22.98 23.90
CA LYS A 56 -26.16 24.39 24.13
C LYS A 56 -26.27 25.17 22.80
N GLY A 57 -26.56 24.46 21.70
CA GLY A 57 -26.59 25.05 20.38
C GLY A 57 -27.85 25.86 20.14
N LYS A 58 -27.77 26.82 19.22
CA LYS A 58 -28.88 27.72 18.86
C LYS A 58 -30.17 26.93 18.54
N LEU A 59 -30.05 25.79 17.84
CA LEU A 59 -31.19 24.94 17.48
C LEU A 59 -31.80 24.21 18.69
N THR A 60 -30.97 23.72 19.62
CA THR A 60 -31.42 23.05 20.85
C THR A 60 -32.09 24.04 21.81
N ASP A 61 -31.63 25.30 21.85
CA ASP A 61 -32.25 26.33 22.68
C ASP A 61 -33.61 26.78 22.11
N ILE A 62 -33.75 26.87 20.78
CA ILE A 62 -35.06 27.06 20.12
C ILE A 62 -36.01 25.90 20.47
N MET A 63 -35.51 24.65 20.48
CA MET A 63 -36.33 23.50 20.85
C MET A 63 -36.80 23.52 22.32
N LYS A 64 -35.97 23.97 23.26
CA LYS A 64 -36.37 24.14 24.68
C LYS A 64 -37.47 25.20 24.82
N GLY A 65 -37.43 26.25 23.98
CA GLY A 65 -38.46 27.30 23.89
C GLY A 65 -39.85 26.79 23.49
N MET A 66 -39.96 25.60 22.88
CA MET A 66 -41.24 24.98 22.53
C MET A 66 -42.10 24.59 23.74
N ARG A 67 -41.58 24.71 24.96
CA ARG A 67 -42.34 24.47 26.20
C ARG A 67 -43.52 25.45 26.36
N ASN A 68 -43.47 26.61 25.71
CA ASN A 68 -44.45 27.69 25.84
C ASN A 68 -45.51 27.72 24.72
N LEU A 69 -45.52 26.74 23.82
CA LEU A 69 -46.46 26.65 22.70
C LEU A 69 -47.72 25.82 23.04
N SER A 70 -48.82 26.16 22.37
CA SER A 70 -50.10 25.43 22.44
C SER A 70 -49.98 24.00 21.89
N LYS A 71 -50.90 23.11 22.29
CA LYS A 71 -50.92 21.70 21.82
C LYS A 71 -51.09 21.55 20.30
N GLU A 72 -51.70 22.53 19.64
CA GLU A 72 -52.00 22.50 18.20
C GLU A 72 -50.80 22.98 17.34
N GLU A 73 -49.98 23.90 17.86
CA GLU A 73 -48.85 24.48 17.10
C GLU A 73 -47.51 23.78 17.36
N ARG A 74 -47.38 23.11 18.52
CA ARG A 74 -46.22 22.28 18.85
C ARG A 74 -45.83 21.25 17.78
N PRO A 75 -46.76 20.48 17.19
CA PRO A 75 -46.42 19.49 16.17
C PRO A 75 -45.84 20.12 14.90
N VAL A 76 -46.42 21.24 14.46
CA VAL A 76 -46.03 21.92 13.21
C VAL A 76 -44.66 22.57 13.33
N ILE A 77 -44.39 23.24 14.47
CA ILE A 77 -43.07 23.85 14.73
C ILE A 77 -42.00 22.78 14.98
N GLY A 78 -42.36 21.69 15.68
CA GLY A 78 -41.45 20.56 15.91
C GLY A 78 -41.04 19.87 14.60
N GLN A 79 -41.98 19.69 13.67
CA GLN A 79 -41.69 19.14 12.34
C GLN A 79 -40.74 20.07 11.56
N LEU A 80 -41.03 21.37 11.50
CA LEU A 80 -40.19 22.35 10.81
C LEU A 80 -38.77 22.44 11.42
N ALA A 81 -38.65 22.35 12.75
CA ALA A 81 -37.36 22.31 13.44
C ALA A 81 -36.56 21.02 13.18
N ASN A 82 -37.24 19.90 12.97
CA ASN A 82 -36.60 18.64 12.58
C ASN A 82 -36.13 18.69 11.11
N GLU A 83 -36.98 19.16 10.20
CA GLU A 83 -36.62 19.33 8.78
C GLU A 83 -35.40 20.24 8.61
N VAL A 84 -35.34 21.35 9.35
CA VAL A 84 -34.20 22.27 9.33
C VAL A 84 -32.97 21.65 9.98
N ARG A 85 -33.13 20.83 11.03
CA ARG A 85 -32.02 20.06 11.61
C ARG A 85 -31.41 19.11 10.59
N ASP A 86 -32.26 18.35 9.92
CA ASP A 86 -31.84 17.34 8.95
C ASP A 86 -31.15 18.01 7.76
N PHE A 87 -31.71 19.13 7.28
CA PHE A 87 -31.07 19.96 6.25
C PHE A 87 -29.68 20.43 6.67
N ILE A 88 -29.54 21.04 7.85
CA ILE A 88 -28.24 21.54 8.35
C ILE A 88 -27.24 20.39 8.52
N THR A 89 -27.70 19.24 9.03
CA THR A 89 -26.84 18.07 9.24
C THR A 89 -26.33 17.54 7.91
N ASN A 90 -27.21 17.41 6.91
CA ASN A 90 -26.85 16.94 5.58
C ASN A 90 -25.85 17.88 4.88
N GLU A 91 -26.06 19.20 4.98
CA GLU A 91 -25.17 20.20 4.38
C GLU A 91 -23.79 20.22 5.08
N ILE A 92 -23.75 20.12 6.41
CA ILE A 92 -22.50 20.02 7.17
C ILE A 92 -21.75 18.73 6.79
N ASP A 93 -22.44 17.60 6.72
CA ASP A 93 -21.82 16.31 6.39
C ASP A 93 -21.32 16.31 4.93
N ALA A 94 -22.07 16.89 3.99
CA ALA A 94 -21.64 17.09 2.60
C ALA A 94 -20.38 17.98 2.52
N LYS A 95 -20.36 19.12 3.22
CA LYS A 95 -19.20 20.02 3.28
C LYS A 95 -17.99 19.35 3.93
N MET A 96 -18.20 18.51 4.94
CA MET A 96 -17.14 17.75 5.59
C MET A 96 -16.50 16.74 4.63
N ILE A 97 -17.30 16.05 3.83
CA ILE A 97 -16.81 15.13 2.79
C ILE A 97 -15.99 15.90 1.74
N GLU A 98 -16.49 17.06 1.29
CA GLU A 98 -15.80 17.93 0.33
C GLU A 98 -14.43 18.37 0.85
N LEU A 99 -14.37 18.97 2.05
CA LEU A 99 -13.13 19.48 2.64
C LEU A 99 -12.10 18.37 2.88
N LYS A 100 -12.54 17.21 3.39
CA LYS A 100 -11.66 16.04 3.56
C LYS A 100 -11.17 15.50 2.22
N GLY A 101 -11.99 15.54 1.17
CA GLY A 101 -11.61 15.19 -0.18
C GLY A 101 -10.50 16.08 -0.72
N ILE A 102 -10.64 17.40 -0.55
CA ILE A 102 -9.64 18.39 -0.95
C ILE A 102 -8.33 18.20 -0.19
N GLU A 103 -8.39 18.06 1.13
CA GLU A 103 -7.19 17.85 1.96
C GLU A 103 -6.47 16.55 1.59
N LYS A 104 -7.22 15.48 1.34
CA LYS A 104 -6.68 14.20 0.88
C LYS A 104 -5.99 14.35 -0.48
N LEU A 105 -6.61 15.01 -1.45
CA LEU A 105 -6.02 15.22 -2.78
C LEU A 105 -4.74 16.05 -2.70
N LYS A 106 -4.73 17.09 -1.87
CA LYS A 106 -3.55 17.92 -1.63
C LYS A 106 -2.41 17.10 -1.03
N ARG A 107 -2.70 16.27 -0.02
CA ARG A 107 -1.72 15.36 0.55
C ARG A 107 -1.20 14.36 -0.48
N MET A 108 -2.08 13.80 -1.31
CA MET A 108 -1.69 12.89 -2.38
C MET A 108 -0.81 13.57 -3.42
N SER A 109 -1.05 14.83 -3.77
CA SER A 109 -0.19 15.58 -4.71
C SER A 109 1.17 15.91 -4.12
N ASP A 110 1.24 16.19 -2.82
CA ASP A 110 2.50 16.48 -2.12
C ASP A 110 3.35 15.21 -1.93
N GLU A 111 2.71 14.04 -1.84
CA GLU A 111 3.35 12.73 -1.66
C GLU A 111 3.62 12.00 -3.01
N ILE A 112 3.51 12.67 -4.16
CA ILE A 112 3.85 12.07 -5.46
C ILE A 112 5.36 11.81 -5.51
N ILE A 113 5.72 10.53 -5.57
CA ILE A 113 7.09 10.07 -5.78
C ILE A 113 7.27 9.62 -7.24
N ASP A 114 8.48 9.80 -7.76
CA ASP A 114 8.86 9.23 -9.05
C ASP A 114 9.11 7.73 -8.92
N ILE A 115 8.15 6.94 -9.41
CA ILE A 115 8.19 5.47 -9.41
C ILE A 115 9.24 4.88 -10.38
N THR A 116 9.82 5.69 -11.26
CA THR A 116 10.84 5.24 -12.22
C THR A 116 12.26 5.27 -11.67
N LEU A 117 12.45 5.92 -10.50
CA LEU A 117 13.75 5.98 -9.86
C LEU A 117 14.25 4.58 -9.47
N PRO A 118 15.56 4.31 -9.65
CA PRO A 118 16.14 3.03 -9.25
C PRO A 118 15.97 2.82 -7.75
N GLY A 119 15.46 1.65 -7.37
CA GLY A 119 15.32 1.25 -5.98
C GLY A 119 16.67 1.16 -5.27
N ARG A 120 16.66 1.35 -3.95
CA ARG A 120 17.85 1.14 -3.11
C ARG A 120 17.99 -0.35 -2.84
N GLY A 121 19.16 -0.93 -3.13
CA GLY A 121 19.44 -2.34 -2.90
C GLY A 121 20.84 -2.72 -3.39
N THR A 122 21.23 -3.97 -3.13
CA THR A 122 22.45 -4.55 -3.70
C THR A 122 22.17 -5.15 -5.06
N GLY A 123 23.12 -5.06 -5.99
CA GLY A 123 23.01 -5.69 -7.31
C GLY A 123 22.93 -7.22 -7.23
N THR A 124 22.55 -7.84 -8.34
CA THR A 124 22.55 -9.31 -8.46
C THR A 124 23.97 -9.84 -8.70
N GLY A 125 24.28 -10.99 -8.08
CA GLY A 125 25.49 -11.73 -8.39
C GLY A 125 25.45 -12.34 -9.80
N ARG A 126 26.62 -12.72 -10.31
CA ARG A 126 26.76 -13.41 -11.60
C ARG A 126 27.69 -14.60 -11.47
N LEU A 127 27.46 -15.63 -12.27
CA LEU A 127 28.38 -16.74 -12.42
C LEU A 127 29.64 -16.29 -13.16
N HIS A 128 30.75 -16.99 -12.92
CA HIS A 128 31.96 -16.77 -13.70
C HIS A 128 31.73 -17.26 -15.15
N PRO A 129 32.22 -16.57 -16.19
CA PRO A 129 31.97 -16.96 -17.58
C PRO A 129 32.42 -18.38 -17.93
N ILE A 130 33.49 -18.88 -17.29
CA ILE A 130 33.96 -20.27 -17.45
C ILE A 130 32.91 -21.26 -16.91
N THR A 131 32.29 -20.96 -15.77
CA THR A 131 31.23 -21.81 -15.19
C THR A 131 30.02 -21.83 -16.10
N GLU A 132 29.57 -20.66 -16.55
CA GLU A 132 28.43 -20.53 -17.47
C GLU A 132 28.66 -21.30 -18.78
N THR A 133 29.85 -21.16 -19.37
CA THR A 133 30.21 -21.89 -20.60
C THR A 133 30.31 -23.39 -20.36
N MET A 134 30.89 -23.81 -19.24
CA MET A 134 31.03 -25.22 -18.89
C MET A 134 29.66 -25.87 -18.65
N ASP A 135 28.74 -25.20 -17.97
CA ASP A 135 27.41 -25.73 -17.71
C ASP A 135 26.58 -25.79 -19.00
N PHE A 136 26.64 -24.75 -19.84
CA PHE A 136 26.03 -24.78 -21.17
C PHE A 136 26.51 -25.97 -22.03
N LEU A 137 27.82 -26.24 -22.03
CA LEU A 137 28.37 -27.40 -22.76
C LEU A 137 27.90 -28.72 -22.16
N LYS A 138 27.87 -28.86 -20.83
CA LYS A 138 27.36 -30.07 -20.17
C LYS A 138 25.92 -30.35 -20.57
N ASP A 139 25.06 -29.32 -20.57
CA ASP A 139 23.64 -29.46 -20.88
C ASP A 139 23.44 -30.07 -22.27
N ILE A 140 24.17 -29.58 -23.28
CA ILE A 140 24.12 -30.12 -24.65
C ILE A 140 24.47 -31.63 -24.66
N PHE A 141 25.55 -32.03 -23.98
CA PHE A 141 25.98 -33.43 -23.98
C PHE A 141 25.06 -34.33 -23.15
N ILE A 142 24.48 -33.82 -22.06
CA ILE A 142 23.47 -34.54 -21.27
C ILE A 142 22.23 -34.82 -22.11
N GLU A 143 21.77 -33.85 -22.91
CA GLU A 143 20.64 -34.03 -23.84
C GLU A 143 20.92 -35.11 -24.90
N MET A 144 22.19 -35.26 -25.29
CA MET A 144 22.63 -36.33 -26.20
C MET A 144 22.77 -37.71 -25.51
N GLY A 145 22.57 -37.78 -24.19
CA GLY A 145 22.66 -39.01 -23.40
C GLY A 145 24.05 -39.33 -22.85
N PHE A 146 24.98 -38.37 -22.86
CA PHE A 146 26.28 -38.54 -22.21
C PHE A 146 26.17 -38.32 -20.69
N ASP A 147 27.04 -39.02 -19.96
CA ASP A 147 27.20 -38.88 -18.51
C ASP A 147 28.36 -37.93 -18.18
N VAL A 148 28.24 -37.18 -17.08
CA VAL A 148 29.27 -36.22 -16.65
C VAL A 148 30.09 -36.84 -15.52
N ALA A 149 31.35 -37.14 -15.80
CA ALA A 149 32.29 -37.66 -14.80
C ALA A 149 33.25 -36.56 -14.32
N ALA A 150 33.53 -36.56 -13.01
CA ALA A 150 34.55 -35.72 -12.40
C ALA A 150 35.62 -36.60 -11.74
N GLY A 151 36.83 -36.06 -11.62
CA GLY A 151 37.92 -36.74 -10.94
C GLY A 151 38.90 -35.76 -10.32
N PRO A 152 39.92 -36.27 -9.61
CA PRO A 152 40.85 -35.45 -8.87
C PRO A 152 41.71 -34.58 -9.80
N GLU A 153 42.19 -33.45 -9.27
CA GLU A 153 43.17 -32.61 -9.97
C GLU A 153 44.59 -33.15 -9.82
N LEU A 154 44.86 -33.80 -8.68
CA LEU A 154 46.07 -34.58 -8.45
C LEU A 154 45.90 -35.98 -9.04
N GLU A 155 46.80 -36.38 -9.92
CA GLU A 155 46.75 -37.71 -10.54
C GLU A 155 48.05 -38.49 -10.38
N THR A 156 47.95 -39.79 -10.62
CA THR A 156 49.12 -40.64 -10.78
C THR A 156 49.71 -40.47 -12.17
N THR A 157 51.04 -40.59 -12.29
CA THR A 157 51.73 -40.61 -13.60
C THR A 157 51.16 -41.69 -14.52
N PHE A 158 50.72 -42.81 -13.94
CA PHE A 158 50.05 -43.88 -14.67
C PHE A 158 48.76 -43.42 -15.35
N ASN A 159 47.82 -42.83 -14.61
CA ASN A 159 46.54 -42.40 -15.18
C ASN A 159 46.69 -41.18 -16.11
N ASN A 160 47.64 -40.29 -15.82
CA ASN A 160 47.86 -39.09 -16.62
C ASN A 160 48.60 -39.37 -17.93
N PHE A 161 49.38 -40.45 -18.01
CA PHE A 161 50.22 -40.70 -19.17
C PHE A 161 50.26 -42.17 -19.61
N ASP A 162 50.66 -43.11 -18.75
CA ASP A 162 50.89 -44.52 -19.15
C ASP A 162 49.64 -45.16 -19.74
N ALA A 163 48.49 -44.98 -19.07
CA ALA A 163 47.20 -45.53 -19.51
C ALA A 163 46.68 -44.90 -20.81
N LEU A 164 47.25 -43.77 -21.23
CA LEU A 164 46.96 -43.06 -22.48
C LEU A 164 48.00 -43.32 -23.56
N ASN A 165 48.86 -44.33 -23.37
CA ASN A 165 49.92 -44.71 -24.29
C ASN A 165 50.97 -43.60 -24.53
N ILE A 166 51.24 -42.79 -23.50
CA ILE A 166 52.26 -41.72 -23.53
C ILE A 166 53.47 -42.24 -22.75
N PRO A 167 54.55 -42.74 -23.37
CA PRO A 167 55.70 -43.31 -22.65
C PRO A 167 56.56 -42.25 -21.94
N GLU A 168 57.46 -42.69 -21.04
CA GLU A 168 58.37 -41.80 -20.28
C GLU A 168 59.23 -40.87 -21.15
N THR A 169 59.62 -41.33 -22.34
CA THR A 169 60.45 -40.56 -23.27
C THR A 169 59.66 -39.56 -24.12
N HIS A 170 58.34 -39.44 -23.90
CA HIS A 170 57.48 -38.54 -24.67
C HIS A 170 57.64 -37.08 -24.21
N SER A 171 57.68 -36.13 -25.15
CA SER A 171 57.86 -34.70 -24.84
C SER A 171 56.79 -34.15 -23.90
N SER A 172 55.56 -34.67 -23.96
CA SER A 172 54.47 -34.28 -23.04
C SER A 172 54.72 -34.59 -21.56
N ARG A 173 55.76 -35.36 -21.21
CA ARG A 173 56.16 -35.62 -19.82
C ARG A 173 57.30 -34.72 -19.34
N ASP A 174 57.75 -33.77 -20.16
CA ASP A 174 58.83 -32.84 -19.79
C ASP A 174 58.50 -32.09 -18.48
N LEU A 175 59.51 -31.97 -17.62
CA LEU A 175 59.43 -31.29 -16.33
C LEU A 175 59.15 -29.79 -16.47
N GLN A 176 59.39 -29.19 -17.65
CA GLN A 176 59.11 -27.77 -17.89
C GLN A 176 57.62 -27.48 -18.07
N ASP A 177 56.88 -28.40 -18.69
CA ASP A 177 55.47 -28.20 -19.06
C ASP A 177 54.50 -28.88 -18.08
N THR A 178 55.00 -29.83 -17.28
CA THR A 178 54.19 -30.64 -16.37
C THR A 178 54.61 -30.42 -14.92
N PHE A 179 53.63 -30.14 -14.06
CA PHE A 179 53.86 -29.94 -12.63
C PHE A 179 53.87 -31.28 -11.89
N TYR A 180 55.07 -31.82 -11.65
CA TYR A 180 55.29 -32.99 -10.80
C TYR A 180 55.45 -32.60 -9.33
N ILE A 181 54.78 -33.35 -8.45
CA ILE A 181 55.01 -33.26 -7.00
C ILE A 181 56.11 -34.24 -6.59
N ASP A 182 56.04 -35.45 -7.14
CA ASP A 182 57.03 -36.50 -6.99
C ASP A 182 57.05 -37.38 -8.27
N ASN A 183 57.84 -38.46 -8.28
CA ASN A 183 57.99 -39.33 -9.45
C ASN A 183 56.70 -40.09 -9.85
N LYS A 184 55.69 -40.15 -8.99
CA LYS A 184 54.44 -40.89 -9.20
C LYS A 184 53.20 -39.98 -9.19
N THR A 185 53.35 -38.73 -8.75
CA THR A 185 52.24 -37.81 -8.50
C THR A 185 52.41 -36.53 -9.31
N VAL A 186 51.38 -36.17 -10.07
CA VAL A 186 51.40 -35.06 -11.01
C VAL A 186 50.09 -34.27 -10.94
N LEU A 187 50.14 -32.94 -11.14
CA LEU A 187 48.92 -32.17 -11.41
C LEU A 187 48.44 -32.51 -12.82
N ARG A 188 47.19 -32.92 -12.97
CA ARG A 188 46.66 -33.38 -14.26
C ARG A 188 46.84 -32.29 -15.34
N THR A 189 47.35 -32.70 -16.49
CA THR A 189 47.55 -31.81 -17.65
C THR A 189 46.30 -31.68 -18.51
N HIS A 190 45.39 -32.66 -18.38
CA HIS A 190 44.12 -32.77 -19.10
C HIS A 190 43.12 -33.63 -18.30
N THR A 191 41.86 -33.69 -18.71
CA THR A 191 40.80 -34.46 -18.02
C THR A 191 40.68 -35.92 -18.46
N SER A 192 41.50 -36.38 -19.41
CA SER A 192 41.57 -37.79 -19.85
C SER A 192 41.78 -38.83 -18.73
N PRO A 193 42.48 -38.57 -17.60
CA PRO A 193 42.62 -39.53 -16.50
C PRO A 193 41.28 -39.97 -15.92
N VAL A 194 40.30 -39.07 -15.93
CA VAL A 194 38.93 -39.36 -15.47
C VAL A 194 38.28 -40.42 -16.36
N GLN A 195 38.57 -40.41 -17.66
CA GLN A 195 38.04 -41.41 -18.60
C GLN A 195 38.61 -42.80 -18.29
N ILE A 196 39.92 -42.90 -18.00
CA ILE A 196 40.56 -44.16 -17.59
C ILE A 196 39.93 -44.70 -16.31
N ARG A 197 39.79 -43.87 -15.28
CA ARG A 197 39.14 -44.26 -14.02
C ARG A 197 37.70 -44.70 -14.24
N TYR A 198 36.93 -43.92 -15.00
CA TYR A 198 35.53 -44.22 -15.28
C TYR A 198 35.37 -45.56 -16.00
N MET A 199 36.23 -45.86 -16.98
CA MET A 199 36.26 -47.16 -17.65
C MET A 199 36.66 -48.27 -16.69
N GLN A 200 37.70 -48.10 -15.87
CA GLN A 200 38.12 -49.12 -14.89
C GLN A 200 37.02 -49.43 -13.87
N ASP A 201 36.31 -48.41 -13.38
CA ASP A 201 35.26 -48.55 -12.39
C ASP A 201 33.98 -49.20 -12.97
N LYS A 202 33.64 -48.91 -14.23
CA LYS A 202 32.44 -49.47 -14.89
C LYS A 202 32.63 -50.84 -15.53
N THR A 203 33.87 -51.33 -15.66
CA THR A 203 34.17 -52.64 -16.27
C THR A 203 34.40 -53.74 -15.22
N ALA A 204 34.11 -53.47 -13.94
CA ALA A 204 34.18 -54.43 -12.83
C ALA A 204 32.82 -55.06 -12.50
#